data_AF-M4QK24-F1
#
_entry.id   AF-M4QK24-F1
#
_cell.length_a   1.000
_cell.length_b   1.000
_cell.length_c   1.000
_cell.angle_alpha   90.00
_cell.angle_beta   90.00
_cell.angle_gamma   90.00
#
_symmetry.space_group_name_H-M   'P 1'
#
loop_
_entity.id
_entity.type
_entity.pdbx_description
1 polymer ?
#
loop_
_entity_poly.entity_id
_entity_poly.type
_entity_poly.pdbx_seq_one_letter_code
_entity_poly.pdbx_strand_id
1 'polypeptide(L)'
;LVVGLGAASTANAQLVERFFPNIFLDKPLAKQHYHNVVVGDTSIVSDLQSNSDQLKFYSDDEGLVPDSLLFNKMLHEQLLNGFKEGDTIIPLDENGKPVYKVDYKLDGKEPRKVYSVTTKIATAEDVATSSYANGIQKDIDDLYDFDHQVTERLTQHGKTIYRNGERILANEESVQYLNKEVQNNIEHIYELAQQQDQHSSDIKTLESNVEKGLLELSGHLIDQKADLTKDIKALESNVEEGLLDLSGRLLDQKADIAKNQADIAQNQTDIQDLAAYNELQDQYAQKQTEAIDALNKASSENTQNIEDLAAYNELQDAYAKQQTEA
;
A
#
# COMPACT_ATOMS: atom_id res chain seq x y z
N LEU A 1 93.14 29.64 -73.78
CA LEU A 1 94.11 30.34 -72.91
C LEU A 1 94.02 31.82 -73.24
N VAL A 2 93.14 32.55 -72.55
CA VAL A 2 93.12 34.01 -72.48
C VAL A 2 92.80 34.32 -71.02
N VAL A 3 93.80 34.85 -70.32
CA VAL A 3 93.80 35.15 -68.90
C VAL A 3 93.56 36.65 -68.77
N GLY A 4 92.49 37.04 -68.06
CA GLY A 4 92.26 38.41 -67.61
C GLY A 4 92.25 38.44 -66.09
N LEU A 5 93.35 38.85 -65.49
CA LEU A 5 93.55 39.06 -64.06
C LEU A 5 93.29 40.54 -63.72
N GLY A 6 92.53 40.79 -62.65
CA GLY A 6 92.38 42.08 -61.98
C GLY A 6 92.01 41.86 -60.50
N ALA A 7 92.94 42.17 -59.60
CA ALA A 7 93.03 41.89 -58.16
C ALA A 7 91.90 42.53 -57.29
N ALA A 8 91.25 41.79 -56.38
CA ALA A 8 91.50 41.63 -54.92
C ALA A 8 91.23 42.90 -54.07
N SER A 9 90.61 42.92 -52.89
CA SER A 9 90.14 41.91 -51.92
C SER A 9 89.43 42.70 -50.79
N THR A 10 88.34 42.17 -50.22
CA THR A 10 88.16 42.14 -48.75
C THR A 10 87.36 40.90 -48.35
N ALA A 11 87.98 40.09 -47.50
CA ALA A 11 87.45 38.97 -46.70
C ALA A 11 86.22 38.24 -47.27
N ASN A 12 86.39 37.11 -47.94
CA ASN A 12 85.26 36.22 -48.19
C ASN A 12 85.71 34.78 -48.40
N ALA A 13 84.96 33.84 -47.81
CA ALA A 13 85.13 32.40 -48.02
C ALA A 13 85.38 32.10 -49.50
N GLN A 14 86.39 31.29 -49.82
CA GLN A 14 86.62 30.82 -51.19
C GLN A 14 85.51 29.82 -51.53
N LEU A 15 84.33 30.33 -51.84
CA LEU A 15 83.29 29.56 -52.51
C LEU A 15 83.78 29.24 -53.91
N VAL A 16 83.87 27.96 -54.24
CA VAL A 16 84.17 27.50 -55.60
C VAL A 16 82.87 27.02 -56.22
N GLU A 17 82.47 27.69 -57.30
CA GLU A 17 81.27 27.33 -58.06
C GLU A 17 81.66 26.61 -59.35
N ARG A 18 81.11 25.42 -59.57
CA ARG A 18 81.33 24.62 -60.77
C ARG A 18 80.00 24.19 -61.38
N PHE A 19 79.72 24.65 -62.60
CA PHE A 19 78.54 24.23 -63.34
C PHE A 19 78.64 22.77 -63.78
N PHE A 20 77.50 22.08 -63.80
CA PHE A 20 77.45 20.73 -64.33
C PHE A 20 77.89 20.74 -65.80
N PRO A 21 78.77 19.81 -66.22
CA PRO A 21 79.20 19.75 -67.61
C PRO A 21 78.03 19.34 -68.49
N ASN A 22 77.87 20.01 -69.63
CA ASN A 22 76.90 19.60 -70.64
C ASN A 22 77.39 18.33 -71.36
N ILE A 23 76.99 17.17 -70.84
CA ILE A 23 77.34 15.85 -71.41
C ILE A 23 76.73 15.60 -72.81
N PHE A 24 75.91 16.51 -73.33
CA PHE A 24 75.33 16.48 -74.66
C PHE A 24 76.02 17.43 -75.66
N LEU A 25 77.12 18.10 -75.27
CA LEU A 25 77.89 19.04 -76.11
C LEU A 25 78.23 18.47 -77.51
N ASP A 26 78.62 17.20 -77.59
CA ASP A 26 78.99 16.54 -78.85
C ASP A 26 77.81 15.93 -79.62
N LYS A 27 76.58 16.20 -79.20
CA LYS A 27 75.34 15.68 -79.81
C LYS A 27 74.64 16.78 -80.63
N PRO A 28 73.74 16.41 -81.56
CA PRO A 28 72.95 17.38 -82.33
C PRO A 28 72.25 18.39 -81.41
N LEU A 29 72.01 19.61 -81.91
CA LEU A 29 71.43 20.74 -81.15
C LEU A 29 70.16 20.36 -80.35
N ALA A 30 69.29 19.53 -80.95
CA ALA A 30 68.10 18.99 -80.29
C ALA A 30 68.41 18.21 -79.00
N LYS A 31 69.57 17.54 -78.92
CA LYS A 31 70.03 16.81 -77.73
C LYS A 31 70.74 17.70 -76.71
N GLN A 32 71.29 18.84 -77.13
CA GLN A 32 71.91 19.81 -76.22
C GLN A 32 70.86 20.48 -75.32
N HIS A 33 69.62 20.66 -75.80
CA HIS A 33 68.49 21.15 -75.00
C HIS A 33 68.11 20.22 -73.83
N TYR A 34 68.45 18.92 -73.87
CA TYR A 34 68.18 18.02 -72.74
C TYR A 34 69.00 18.34 -71.50
N HIS A 35 70.18 18.98 -71.62
CA HIS A 35 70.95 19.39 -70.46
C HIS A 35 70.16 20.37 -69.60
N ASN A 36 69.63 21.42 -70.23
CA ASN A 36 68.88 22.47 -69.54
C ASN A 36 67.55 21.94 -68.98
N VAL A 37 66.88 21.02 -69.70
CA VAL A 37 65.66 20.39 -69.17
C VAL A 37 65.95 19.49 -67.96
N VAL A 38 67.02 18.68 -68.00
CA VAL A 38 67.29 17.68 -66.95
C VAL A 38 67.91 18.31 -65.71
N VAL A 39 69.00 19.06 -65.88
CA VAL A 39 69.72 19.68 -64.76
C VAL A 39 69.61 21.19 -64.76
N GLY A 40 69.25 21.84 -65.86
CA GLY A 40 69.25 23.30 -65.95
C GLY A 40 70.65 23.88 -65.83
N ASP A 41 70.73 25.19 -65.75
CA ASP A 41 71.96 25.85 -65.31
C ASP A 41 72.11 25.63 -63.81
N THR A 42 72.67 24.48 -63.44
CA THR A 42 72.92 24.10 -62.04
C THR A 42 74.40 23.99 -61.79
N SER A 43 74.82 24.53 -60.65
CA SER A 43 76.20 24.46 -60.18
C SER A 43 76.29 23.74 -58.85
N ILE A 44 77.47 23.17 -58.62
CA ILE A 44 77.92 22.75 -57.30
C ILE A 44 78.69 23.94 -56.72
N VAL A 45 78.22 24.39 -55.57
CA VAL A 45 78.87 25.41 -54.75
C VAL A 45 79.55 24.67 -53.60
N SER A 46 80.87 24.58 -53.68
CA SER A 46 81.70 23.97 -52.64
C SER A 46 82.27 25.07 -51.75
N ASP A 47 81.97 24.99 -50.45
CA ASP A 47 82.71 25.76 -49.46
C ASP A 47 83.95 24.95 -49.03
N LEU A 48 85.12 25.47 -49.41
CA LEU A 48 86.43 24.86 -49.15
C LEU A 48 86.76 24.73 -47.64
N GLN A 49 86.00 25.38 -46.75
CA GLN A 49 86.18 25.29 -45.30
C GLN A 49 85.27 24.25 -44.63
N SER A 50 84.07 24.03 -45.14
CA SER A 50 83.07 23.14 -44.54
C SER A 50 83.01 21.75 -45.21
N ASN A 51 83.68 21.55 -46.35
CA ASN A 51 83.56 20.33 -47.17
C ASN A 51 82.09 19.96 -47.51
N SER A 52 81.20 20.96 -47.53
CA SER A 52 79.79 20.76 -47.90
C SER A 52 79.56 21.21 -49.33
N ASP A 53 79.09 20.30 -50.17
CA ASP A 53 78.66 20.60 -51.52
C ASP A 53 77.18 20.96 -51.52
N GLN A 54 76.86 22.17 -51.97
CA GLN A 54 75.49 22.64 -52.17
C GLN A 54 75.19 22.71 -53.66
N LEU A 55 73.98 22.28 -54.05
CA LEU A 55 73.46 22.54 -55.38
C LEU A 55 72.87 23.94 -55.44
N LYS A 56 73.25 24.72 -56.45
CA LYS A 56 72.66 26.02 -56.75
C LYS A 56 72.03 25.96 -58.14
N PHE A 57 70.72 26.11 -58.17
CA PHE A 57 69.89 26.07 -59.37
C PHE A 57 69.61 27.48 -59.83
N TYR A 58 69.83 27.78 -61.11
CA TYR A 58 69.52 29.09 -61.70
C TYR A 58 68.31 29.02 -62.64
N SER A 59 67.63 30.14 -62.80
CA SER A 59 66.64 30.32 -63.86
C SER A 59 67.31 30.46 -65.23
N ASP A 60 66.56 30.08 -66.27
CA ASP A 60 67.00 30.20 -67.66
C ASP A 60 66.96 31.65 -68.16
N ASP A 61 66.04 32.48 -67.61
CA ASP A 61 65.87 33.88 -68.02
C ASP A 61 65.44 34.80 -66.85
N GLU A 62 65.47 36.11 -67.12
CA GLU A 62 65.05 37.16 -66.19
C GLU A 62 63.55 37.05 -65.89
N GLY A 63 63.20 37.04 -64.60
CA GLY A 63 61.80 36.94 -64.15
C GLY A 63 61.25 35.51 -64.08
N LEU A 64 62.01 34.50 -64.50
CA LEU A 64 61.67 33.08 -64.33
C LEU A 64 62.33 32.49 -63.08
N VAL A 65 61.79 31.39 -62.58
CA VAL A 65 62.38 30.62 -61.46
C VAL A 65 63.12 29.38 -62.01
N PRO A 66 64.03 28.76 -61.24
CA PRO A 66 64.57 27.47 -61.60
C PRO A 66 63.47 26.43 -61.84
N ASP A 67 63.55 25.70 -62.95
CA ASP A 67 62.50 24.77 -63.41
C ASP A 67 63.09 23.49 -64.04
N SER A 68 64.31 23.11 -63.65
CA SER A 68 64.92 21.87 -64.14
C SER A 68 64.26 20.64 -63.53
N LEU A 69 64.28 19.52 -64.26
CA LEU A 69 63.73 18.26 -63.77
C LEU A 69 64.34 17.85 -62.42
N LEU A 70 65.65 18.05 -62.25
CA LEU A 70 66.34 17.78 -61.00
C LEU A 70 65.81 18.66 -59.84
N PHE A 71 65.66 19.96 -60.08
CA PHE A 71 65.12 20.90 -59.09
C PHE A 71 63.70 20.51 -58.67
N ASN A 72 62.81 20.31 -59.66
CA ASN A 72 61.42 19.96 -59.41
C ASN A 72 61.28 18.61 -58.72
N LYS A 73 62.06 17.60 -59.13
CA LYS A 73 62.07 16.29 -58.47
C LYS A 73 62.44 16.43 -56.99
N MET A 74 63.53 17.15 -56.70
CA MET A 74 64.00 17.36 -55.34
C MET A 74 62.96 18.10 -54.49
N LEU A 75 62.36 19.17 -55.04
CA LEU A 75 61.31 19.93 -54.36
C LEU A 75 60.07 19.08 -54.06
N HIS A 76 59.61 18.29 -55.05
CA HIS A 76 58.45 17.43 -54.88
C HIS A 76 58.71 16.29 -53.89
N GLU A 77 59.87 15.64 -53.93
CA GLU A 77 60.22 14.58 -52.97
C GLU A 77 60.29 15.12 -51.54
N GLN A 78 60.85 16.32 -51.34
CA GLN A 78 60.88 16.99 -50.04
C GLN A 78 59.48 17.35 -49.53
N LEU A 79 58.60 17.89 -50.38
CA LEU A 79 57.24 18.25 -49.97
C LEU A 79 56.37 17.00 -49.71
N LEU A 80 56.57 15.94 -50.48
CA LEU A 80 55.79 14.71 -50.35
C LEU A 80 56.21 13.89 -49.13
N ASN A 81 57.51 13.61 -49.00
CA ASN A 81 58.04 12.69 -47.99
C ASN A 81 58.61 13.40 -46.77
N GLY A 82 58.74 14.73 -46.83
CA GLY A 82 59.43 15.50 -45.80
C GLY A 82 60.94 15.37 -45.90
N PHE A 83 61.61 15.75 -44.83
CA PHE A 83 63.06 15.69 -44.70
C PHE A 83 63.45 15.56 -43.22
N LYS A 84 64.64 15.00 -42.97
CA LYS A 84 65.23 14.92 -41.62
C LYS A 84 66.54 15.71 -41.56
N GLU A 85 67.03 15.88 -40.34
CA GLU A 85 68.33 16.51 -40.10
C GLU A 85 69.43 15.77 -40.90
N GLY A 86 70.26 16.54 -41.58
CA GLY A 86 71.31 16.03 -42.46
C GLY A 86 70.91 15.84 -43.93
N ASP A 87 69.63 15.91 -44.29
CA ASP A 87 69.20 15.82 -45.68
C ASP A 87 69.50 17.12 -46.45
N THR A 88 69.89 17.02 -47.72
CA THR A 88 69.98 18.19 -48.60
C THR A 88 68.58 18.63 -48.98
N ILE A 89 68.24 19.88 -48.67
CA ILE A 89 66.91 20.45 -48.88
C ILE A 89 66.96 21.72 -49.72
N ILE A 90 65.87 21.99 -50.41
CA ILE A 90 65.55 23.31 -50.96
C ILE A 90 64.95 24.13 -49.81
N PRO A 91 65.57 25.25 -49.40
CA PRO A 91 65.00 26.12 -48.38
C PRO A 91 63.64 26.65 -48.83
N LEU A 92 62.63 26.52 -47.98
CA LEU A 92 61.28 27.02 -48.23
C LEU A 92 60.98 28.20 -47.31
N ASP A 93 60.16 29.13 -47.80
CA ASP A 93 59.54 30.17 -46.98
C ASP A 93 58.34 29.64 -46.18
N GLU A 94 57.70 30.52 -45.41
CA GLU A 94 56.50 30.22 -44.60
C GLU A 94 55.31 29.69 -45.41
N ASN A 95 55.29 29.94 -46.73
CA ASN A 95 54.23 29.51 -47.65
C ASN A 95 54.63 28.27 -48.46
N GLY A 96 55.79 27.66 -48.16
CA GLY A 96 56.28 26.48 -48.86
C GLY A 96 56.87 26.77 -50.23
N LYS A 97 57.18 28.03 -50.55
CA LYS A 97 57.84 28.38 -51.81
C LYS A 97 59.35 28.35 -51.63
N PRO A 98 60.12 27.90 -52.65
CA PRO A 98 61.57 28.00 -52.60
C PRO A 98 62.04 29.42 -52.32
N VAL A 99 63.03 29.57 -51.45
CA VAL A 99 63.62 30.87 -51.13
C VAL A 99 64.53 31.30 -52.27
N TYR A 100 63.99 32.09 -53.19
CA TYR A 100 64.71 32.62 -54.35
C TYR A 100 65.66 33.77 -53.96
N LYS A 101 66.85 33.78 -54.55
CA LYS A 101 67.81 34.89 -54.49
C LYS A 101 68.00 35.47 -55.89
N VAL A 102 68.32 36.76 -55.96
CA VAL A 102 68.70 37.41 -57.22
C VAL A 102 70.21 37.28 -57.41
N ASP A 103 70.62 36.74 -58.55
CA ASP A 103 72.00 36.62 -58.99
C ASP A 103 72.20 37.25 -60.38
N TYR A 104 73.46 37.37 -60.79
CA TYR A 104 73.83 37.91 -62.10
C TYR A 104 74.71 36.91 -62.87
N LYS A 105 74.29 36.57 -64.09
CA LYS A 105 75.07 35.75 -65.03
C LYS A 105 75.75 36.61 -66.09
N LEU A 106 77.01 36.32 -66.40
CA LEU A 106 77.76 36.95 -67.48
C LEU A 106 77.66 36.10 -68.76
N ASP A 107 76.54 36.22 -69.46
CA ASP A 107 76.35 35.63 -70.80
C ASP A 107 76.49 36.72 -71.89
N GLY A 108 77.71 37.24 -72.06
CA GLY A 108 78.02 38.29 -73.04
C GLY A 108 78.57 39.57 -72.42
N LYS A 109 78.35 40.73 -73.07
CA LYS A 109 78.92 42.03 -72.67
C LYS A 109 78.22 42.70 -71.47
N GLU A 110 76.99 42.31 -71.14
CA GLU A 110 76.19 42.88 -70.04
C GLU A 110 75.68 41.76 -69.09
N PRO A 111 75.68 41.97 -67.76
CA PRO A 111 75.20 40.98 -66.81
C PRO A 111 73.67 40.85 -66.86
N ARG A 112 73.17 39.60 -66.95
CA ARG A 112 71.72 39.30 -66.91
C ARG A 112 71.30 38.98 -65.48
N LYS A 113 70.18 39.56 -65.03
CA LYS A 113 69.57 39.28 -63.73
C LYS A 113 68.80 37.96 -63.79
N VAL A 114 69.09 37.03 -62.89
CA VAL A 114 68.42 35.71 -62.82
C VAL A 114 68.04 35.37 -61.38
N TYR A 115 67.04 34.50 -61.21
CA TYR A 115 66.74 33.95 -59.90
C TYR A 115 67.52 32.66 -59.67
N SER A 116 67.95 32.43 -58.43
CA SER A 116 68.62 31.19 -58.04
C SER A 116 68.07 30.65 -56.72
N VAL A 117 68.24 29.35 -56.53
CA VAL A 117 67.97 28.66 -55.26
C VAL A 117 69.19 27.85 -54.90
N THR A 118 69.75 28.10 -53.72
CA THR A 118 70.85 27.30 -53.17
C THR A 118 70.31 26.36 -52.13
N THR A 119 70.55 25.07 -52.32
CA THR A 119 70.22 24.03 -51.34
C THR A 119 71.06 24.19 -50.08
N LYS A 120 70.56 23.65 -48.97
CA LYS A 120 71.30 23.58 -47.70
C LYS A 120 71.13 22.20 -47.09
N ILE A 121 71.97 21.87 -46.12
CA ILE A 121 71.77 20.70 -45.27
C ILE A 121 70.76 21.08 -44.18
N ALA A 122 69.70 20.28 -44.04
CA ALA A 122 68.68 20.49 -43.02
C ALA A 122 69.26 20.36 -41.61
N THR A 123 68.98 21.35 -40.77
CA THR A 123 69.35 21.34 -39.34
C THR A 123 68.21 20.81 -38.48
N ALA A 124 68.48 20.48 -37.21
CA ALA A 124 67.42 20.15 -36.25
C ALA A 124 66.36 21.27 -36.12
N GLU A 125 66.77 22.55 -36.23
CA GLU A 125 65.86 23.69 -36.22
C GLU A 125 64.95 23.69 -37.46
N ASP A 126 65.49 23.38 -38.64
CA ASP A 126 64.70 23.28 -39.88
C ASP A 126 63.62 22.21 -39.78
N VAL A 127 63.95 21.06 -39.18
CA VAL A 127 63.00 19.96 -38.98
C VAL A 127 61.91 20.34 -37.97
N ALA A 128 62.27 21.03 -36.88
CA ALA A 128 61.33 21.39 -35.82
C ALA A 128 60.37 22.53 -36.21
N THR A 129 60.82 23.44 -37.08
CA THR A 129 60.08 24.66 -37.44
C THR A 129 59.36 24.58 -38.78
N SER A 130 59.84 23.72 -39.69
CA SER A 130 59.20 23.58 -41.00
C SER A 130 57.96 22.71 -40.91
N SER A 131 56.81 23.27 -41.29
CA SER A 131 55.57 22.51 -41.51
C SER A 131 55.71 21.43 -42.60
N TYR A 132 56.77 21.49 -43.41
CA TYR A 132 57.03 20.54 -44.50
C TYR A 132 58.00 19.42 -44.11
N ALA A 133 58.59 19.45 -42.91
CA ALA A 133 59.56 18.44 -42.48
C ALA A 133 58.94 17.04 -42.36
N ASN A 134 57.65 16.96 -42.02
CA ASN A 134 56.91 15.70 -41.93
C ASN A 134 56.44 15.16 -43.30
N GLY A 135 56.39 16.04 -44.32
CA GLY A 135 55.83 15.71 -45.62
C GLY A 135 54.31 15.52 -45.60
N ILE A 136 53.70 15.68 -46.77
CA ILE A 136 52.26 15.48 -46.95
C ILE A 136 51.87 14.01 -46.68
N GLN A 137 52.75 13.05 -46.96
CA GLN A 137 52.45 11.63 -46.76
C GLN A 137 52.18 11.30 -45.29
N LYS A 138 52.97 11.83 -44.35
CA LYS A 138 52.76 11.59 -42.93
C LYS A 138 51.44 12.21 -42.44
N ASP A 139 51.12 13.42 -42.90
CA ASP A 139 49.84 14.06 -42.56
C ASP A 139 48.64 13.24 -43.06
N ILE A 140 48.75 12.61 -44.23
CA ILE A 140 47.73 11.69 -44.77
C ILE A 140 47.62 10.44 -43.90
N ASP A 141 48.73 9.83 -43.49
CA ASP A 141 48.75 8.64 -42.65
C ASP A 141 48.12 8.92 -41.27
N ASP A 142 48.49 10.05 -40.64
CA ASP A 142 47.93 10.49 -39.35
C ASP A 142 46.41 10.74 -39.47
N LEU A 143 45.96 11.35 -40.57
CA LEU A 143 44.53 11.56 -40.84
C LEU A 143 43.78 10.23 -41.03
N TYR A 144 44.39 9.28 -41.74
CA TYR A 144 43.79 7.96 -41.96
C TYR A 144 43.62 7.19 -40.65
N ASP A 145 44.64 7.20 -39.79
CA ASP A 145 44.58 6.57 -38.48
C ASP A 145 43.52 7.22 -37.57
N PHE A 146 43.42 8.55 -37.60
CA PHE A 146 42.38 9.27 -36.88
C PHE A 146 40.98 8.90 -37.37
N ASP A 147 40.77 8.87 -38.68
CA ASP A 147 39.48 8.51 -39.30
C ASP A 147 39.09 7.07 -38.96
N HIS A 148 40.05 6.14 -38.96
CA HIS A 148 39.84 4.76 -38.54
C HIS A 148 39.35 4.68 -37.08
N GLN A 149 40.04 5.37 -36.17
CA GLN A 149 39.64 5.42 -34.75
C GLN A 149 38.25 6.07 -34.56
N VAL A 150 37.92 7.10 -35.33
CA VAL A 150 36.58 7.71 -35.29
C VAL A 150 35.53 6.71 -35.76
N THR A 151 35.80 5.99 -36.85
CA THR A 151 34.90 4.97 -37.40
C THR A 151 34.65 3.82 -36.42
N GLU A 152 35.68 3.34 -35.73
CA GLU A 152 35.54 2.33 -34.67
C GLU A 152 34.67 2.83 -33.51
N ARG A 153 34.92 4.06 -33.03
CA ARG A 153 34.12 4.68 -31.96
C ARG A 153 32.65 4.83 -32.37
N LEU A 154 32.38 5.30 -33.58
CA LEU A 154 31.02 5.45 -34.12
C LEU A 154 30.32 4.09 -34.21
N THR A 155 31.03 3.05 -34.66
CA THR A 155 30.50 1.69 -34.72
C THR A 155 30.12 1.17 -33.33
N GLN A 156 30.96 1.40 -32.33
CA GLN A 156 30.69 0.98 -30.96
C GLN A 156 29.55 1.75 -30.30
N HIS A 157 29.46 3.06 -30.56
CA HIS A 157 28.32 3.87 -30.15
C HIS A 157 27.03 3.37 -30.80
N GLY A 158 27.04 3.06 -32.10
CA GLY A 158 25.88 2.48 -32.80
C GLY A 158 25.38 1.19 -32.16
N LYS A 159 26.29 0.26 -31.80
CA LYS A 159 25.93 -0.97 -31.07
C LYS A 159 25.29 -0.68 -29.70
N THR A 160 25.78 0.33 -29.00
CA THR A 160 25.26 0.70 -27.67
C THR A 160 23.87 1.34 -27.78
N ILE A 161 23.68 2.22 -28.76
CA ILE A 161 22.38 2.84 -29.07
C ILE A 161 21.36 1.76 -29.40
N TYR A 162 21.73 0.77 -30.23
CA TYR A 162 20.86 -0.35 -30.58
C TYR A 162 20.39 -1.13 -29.35
N ARG A 163 21.33 -1.56 -28.49
CA ARG A 163 21.00 -2.28 -27.23
C ARG A 163 20.12 -1.45 -26.29
N ASN A 164 20.36 -0.14 -26.21
CA ASN A 164 19.51 0.74 -25.42
C ASN A 164 18.10 0.82 -26.00
N GLY A 165 17.96 0.84 -27.33
CA GLY A 165 16.67 0.74 -28.02
C GLY A 165 15.90 -0.54 -27.65
N GLU A 166 16.55 -1.70 -27.68
CA GLU A 166 15.92 -2.97 -27.26
C GLU A 166 15.45 -2.94 -25.81
N ARG A 167 16.25 -2.37 -24.91
CA ARG A 167 15.87 -2.22 -23.49
C ARG A 167 14.69 -1.26 -23.30
N ILE A 168 14.61 -0.20 -24.11
CA ILE A 168 13.48 0.75 -24.08
C ILE A 168 12.20 0.03 -24.51
N LEU A 169 12.25 -0.78 -25.58
CA LEU A 169 11.09 -1.57 -26.03
C LEU A 169 10.63 -2.56 -24.96
N ALA A 170 11.55 -3.31 -24.32
CA ALA A 170 11.19 -4.23 -23.25
C ALA A 170 10.58 -3.51 -22.02
N ASN A 171 11.08 -2.31 -21.71
CA ASN A 171 10.50 -1.48 -20.65
C ASN A 171 9.10 -0.99 -21.02
N GLU A 172 8.86 -0.62 -22.29
CA GLU A 172 7.55 -0.22 -22.80
C GLU A 172 6.53 -1.36 -22.63
N GLU A 173 6.88 -2.58 -23.03
CA GLU A 173 6.04 -3.77 -22.84
C GLU A 173 5.72 -4.02 -21.36
N SER A 174 6.74 -3.90 -20.49
CA SER A 174 6.58 -4.06 -19.03
C SER A 174 5.63 -3.02 -18.43
N VAL A 175 5.72 -1.77 -18.86
CA VAL A 175 4.83 -0.68 -18.44
C VAL A 175 3.40 -0.93 -18.91
N GLN A 176 3.21 -1.41 -20.15
CA GLN A 176 1.88 -1.78 -20.65
C GLN A 176 1.25 -2.91 -19.83
N TYR A 177 2.02 -3.93 -19.48
CA TYR A 177 1.56 -5.02 -18.61
C TYR A 177 1.14 -4.51 -17.23
N LEU A 178 1.99 -3.71 -16.58
CA LEU A 178 1.68 -3.11 -15.28
C LEU A 178 0.42 -2.25 -15.34
N ASN A 179 0.23 -1.46 -16.40
CA ASN A 179 -0.98 -0.67 -16.58
C ASN A 179 -2.24 -1.54 -16.66
N LYS A 180 -2.18 -2.68 -17.34
CA LYS A 180 -3.32 -3.62 -17.41
C LYS A 180 -3.66 -4.19 -16.03
N GLU A 181 -2.66 -4.63 -15.27
CA GLU A 181 -2.87 -5.15 -13.92
C GLU A 181 -3.43 -4.09 -12.97
N VAL A 182 -2.95 -2.84 -13.09
CA VAL A 182 -3.51 -1.72 -12.31
C VAL A 182 -4.97 -1.46 -12.66
N GLN A 183 -5.36 -1.52 -13.94
CA GLN A 183 -6.77 -1.38 -14.34
C GLN A 183 -7.64 -2.51 -13.76
N ASN A 184 -7.19 -3.76 -13.85
CA ASN A 184 -7.91 -4.89 -13.24
C ASN A 184 -8.09 -4.69 -11.72
N ASN A 185 -7.04 -4.22 -11.02
CA ASN A 185 -7.12 -3.94 -9.59
C ASN A 185 -8.10 -2.78 -9.29
N ILE A 186 -8.14 -1.74 -10.12
CA ILE A 186 -9.11 -0.65 -9.99
C ILE A 186 -10.54 -1.18 -10.13
N GLU A 187 -10.80 -2.04 -11.12
CA GLU A 187 -12.12 -2.67 -11.32
C GLU A 187 -12.54 -3.49 -10.10
N HIS A 188 -11.65 -4.35 -9.57
CA HIS A 188 -11.93 -5.12 -8.35
C HIS A 188 -12.19 -4.25 -7.12
N ILE A 189 -11.48 -3.12 -6.97
CA ILE A 189 -11.73 -2.18 -5.87
C ILE A 189 -13.12 -1.55 -5.99
N TYR A 190 -13.57 -1.22 -7.21
CA TYR A 190 -14.94 -0.72 -7.42
C TYR A 190 -16.00 -1.77 -7.07
N GLU A 191 -15.80 -3.04 -7.45
CA GLU A 191 -16.70 -4.14 -7.08
C GLU A 191 -16.80 -4.31 -5.56
N LEU A 192 -15.66 -4.29 -4.85
CA LEU A 192 -15.62 -4.38 -3.40
C LEU A 192 -16.32 -3.20 -2.72
N ALA A 193 -16.14 -1.98 -3.25
CA ALA A 193 -16.83 -0.80 -2.72
C ALA A 193 -18.36 -0.93 -2.87
N GLN A 194 -18.85 -1.39 -4.02
CA GLN A 194 -20.29 -1.63 -4.22
C GLN A 194 -20.84 -2.69 -3.25
N GLN A 195 -20.10 -3.78 -3.03
CA GLN A 195 -20.50 -4.80 -2.05
C GLN A 195 -20.55 -4.23 -0.63
N GLN A 196 -19.57 -3.39 -0.26
CA GLN A 196 -19.55 -2.73 1.05
C GLN A 196 -20.76 -1.81 1.26
N ASP A 197 -21.15 -1.05 0.24
CA ASP A 197 -22.34 -0.20 0.28
C ASP A 197 -23.63 -1.03 0.42
N GLN A 198 -23.74 -2.14 -0.31
CA GLN A 198 -24.86 -3.06 -0.18
C GLN A 198 -24.95 -3.67 1.23
N HIS A 199 -23.84 -4.21 1.74
CA HIS A 199 -23.79 -4.76 3.09
C HIS A 199 -24.15 -3.72 4.16
N SER A 200 -23.70 -2.48 4.00
CA SER A 200 -24.06 -1.36 4.89
C SER A 200 -25.56 -1.09 4.91
N SER A 201 -26.22 -1.15 3.74
CA SER A 201 -27.68 -1.01 3.62
C SER A 201 -28.43 -2.18 4.29
N ASP A 202 -27.96 -3.40 4.07
CA ASP A 202 -28.57 -4.61 4.64
C ASP A 202 -28.46 -4.61 6.18
N ILE A 203 -27.31 -4.21 6.72
CA ILE A 203 -27.10 -4.07 8.17
C ILE A 203 -28.08 -3.05 8.77
N LYS A 204 -28.24 -1.87 8.16
CA LYS A 204 -29.21 -0.86 8.64
C LYS A 204 -30.65 -1.38 8.62
N THR A 205 -30.99 -2.16 7.59
CA THR A 205 -32.31 -2.77 7.49
C THR A 205 -32.52 -3.82 8.58
N LEU A 206 -31.53 -4.67 8.82
CA LEU A 206 -31.57 -5.66 9.90
C LEU A 206 -31.68 -5.01 11.27
N GLU A 207 -30.90 -3.96 11.53
CA GLU A 207 -30.95 -3.18 12.77
C GLU A 207 -32.36 -2.64 13.02
N SER A 208 -32.97 -1.99 12.02
CA SER A 208 -34.34 -1.49 12.15
C SER A 208 -35.37 -2.59 12.40
N ASN A 209 -35.23 -3.75 11.76
CA ASN A 209 -36.12 -4.89 11.98
C ASN A 209 -35.97 -5.48 13.39
N VAL A 210 -34.74 -5.60 13.88
CA VAL A 210 -34.46 -6.07 15.24
C VAL A 210 -35.01 -5.10 16.27
N GLU A 211 -34.79 -3.79 16.11
CA GLU A 211 -35.34 -2.76 17.00
C GLU A 211 -36.87 -2.81 17.06
N LYS A 212 -37.54 -2.90 15.91
CA LYS A 212 -39.01 -3.04 15.84
C LYS A 212 -39.48 -4.31 16.55
N GLY A 213 -38.87 -5.46 16.26
CA GLY A 213 -39.24 -6.72 16.88
C GLY A 213 -39.05 -6.73 18.39
N LEU A 214 -37.97 -6.13 18.89
CA LEU A 214 -37.75 -5.98 20.34
C LEU A 214 -38.77 -5.03 20.99
N LEU A 215 -39.14 -3.94 20.32
CA LEU A 215 -40.14 -3.00 20.80
C LEU A 215 -41.53 -3.63 20.88
N GLU A 216 -41.94 -4.35 19.82
CA GLU A 216 -43.21 -5.09 19.78
C GLU A 216 -43.27 -6.17 20.88
N LEU A 217 -42.21 -6.96 21.03
CA LEU A 217 -42.12 -7.96 22.10
C LEU A 217 -42.19 -7.32 23.49
N SER A 218 -41.49 -6.20 23.69
CA SER A 218 -41.56 -5.46 24.95
C SER A 218 -42.97 -4.95 25.24
N GLY A 219 -43.70 -4.48 24.22
CA GLY A 219 -45.09 -4.06 24.34
C GLY A 219 -45.98 -5.21 24.80
N HIS A 220 -45.93 -6.36 24.12
CA HIS A 220 -46.71 -7.55 24.50
C HIS A 220 -46.43 -8.05 25.91
N LEU A 221 -45.16 -8.03 26.35
CA LEU A 221 -44.80 -8.42 27.71
C LEU A 221 -45.34 -7.45 28.77
N ILE A 222 -45.41 -6.15 28.46
CA ILE A 222 -46.03 -5.16 29.35
C ILE A 222 -47.53 -5.40 29.46
N ASP A 223 -48.21 -5.60 28.33
CA ASP A 223 -49.65 -5.88 28.30
C ASP A 223 -49.99 -7.16 29.07
N GLN A 224 -49.25 -8.24 28.82
CA GLN A 224 -49.43 -9.51 29.53
C GLN A 224 -49.21 -9.37 31.03
N LYS A 225 -48.22 -8.57 31.45
CA LYS A 225 -47.99 -8.29 32.88
C LYS A 225 -49.14 -7.50 33.49
N ALA A 226 -49.73 -6.56 32.76
CA ALA A 226 -50.88 -5.79 33.23
C ALA A 226 -52.11 -6.69 33.42
N ASP A 227 -52.40 -7.58 32.46
CA ASP A 227 -53.48 -8.54 32.54
C ASP A 227 -53.30 -9.50 33.72
N LEU A 228 -52.12 -10.11 33.88
CA LEU A 228 -51.82 -10.97 35.02
C LEU A 228 -51.97 -10.24 36.36
N THR A 229 -51.59 -8.96 36.43
CA THR A 229 -51.76 -8.15 37.65
C THR A 229 -53.25 -7.94 37.96
N LYS A 230 -54.09 -7.74 36.95
CA LYS A 230 -55.54 -7.61 37.12
C LYS A 230 -56.17 -8.92 37.58
N ASP A 231 -55.78 -10.04 36.96
CA ASP A 231 -56.29 -11.37 37.31
C ASP A 231 -55.92 -11.75 38.74
N ILE A 232 -54.68 -11.49 39.17
CA ILE A 232 -54.24 -11.72 40.55
C ILE A 232 -55.11 -10.93 41.54
N LYS A 233 -55.33 -9.64 41.31
CA LYS A 233 -56.18 -8.81 42.18
C LYS A 233 -57.62 -9.31 42.24
N ALA A 234 -58.17 -9.74 41.11
CA ALA A 234 -59.51 -10.31 41.05
C ALA A 234 -59.60 -11.62 41.85
N LEU A 235 -58.59 -12.49 41.72
CA LEU A 235 -58.49 -13.72 42.50
C LEU A 235 -58.36 -13.43 44.00
N GLU A 236 -57.53 -12.47 44.40
CA GLU A 236 -57.40 -12.03 45.80
C GLU A 236 -58.75 -11.57 46.36
N SER A 237 -59.47 -10.69 45.65
CA SER A 237 -60.79 -10.20 46.06
C SER A 237 -61.82 -11.33 46.19
N ASN A 238 -61.87 -12.25 45.21
CA ASN A 238 -62.81 -13.38 45.24
C ASN A 238 -62.52 -14.34 46.41
N VAL A 239 -61.24 -14.57 46.73
CA VAL A 239 -60.84 -15.38 47.87
C VAL A 239 -61.20 -14.69 49.18
N GLU A 240 -60.94 -13.40 49.31
CA GLU A 240 -61.32 -12.61 50.49
C GLU A 240 -62.84 -12.61 50.73
N GLU A 241 -63.62 -12.35 49.68
CA GLU A 241 -65.09 -12.40 49.74
C GLU A 241 -65.61 -13.79 50.15
N GLY A 242 -65.08 -14.85 49.54
CA GLY A 242 -65.47 -16.23 49.85
C GLY A 242 -65.13 -16.64 51.29
N LEU A 243 -63.96 -16.23 51.80
CA LEU A 243 -63.58 -16.48 53.19
C LEU A 243 -64.44 -15.68 54.18
N LEU A 244 -64.78 -14.43 53.84
CA LEU A 244 -65.62 -13.59 54.67
C LEU A 244 -67.06 -14.13 54.77
N ASP A 245 -67.65 -14.55 53.66
CA ASP A 245 -68.99 -15.18 53.64
C ASP A 245 -69.01 -16.47 54.48
N LEU A 246 -68.02 -17.34 54.30
CA LEU A 246 -67.90 -18.57 55.09
C LEU A 246 -67.76 -18.26 56.59
N SER A 247 -66.95 -17.27 56.95
CA SER A 247 -66.80 -16.82 58.34
C SER A 247 -68.12 -16.27 58.91
N GLY A 248 -68.89 -15.51 58.13
CA GLY A 248 -70.22 -15.02 58.51
C GLY A 248 -71.18 -16.17 58.82
N ARG A 249 -71.29 -17.15 57.91
CA ARG A 249 -72.14 -18.33 58.09
C ARG A 249 -71.74 -19.18 59.30
N LEU A 250 -70.45 -19.29 59.59
CA LEU A 250 -69.96 -19.99 60.79
C LEU A 250 -70.35 -19.26 62.09
N LEU A 251 -70.38 -17.93 62.09
CA LEU A 251 -70.86 -17.14 63.22
C LEU A 251 -72.37 -17.32 63.44
N ASP A 252 -73.15 -17.34 62.36
CA ASP A 252 -74.60 -17.60 62.44
C ASP A 252 -74.87 -19.00 63.00
N GLN A 253 -74.18 -20.03 62.49
CA GLN A 253 -74.27 -21.39 63.02
C GLN A 253 -73.90 -21.46 64.51
N LYS A 254 -72.87 -20.72 64.93
CA LYS A 254 -72.47 -20.63 66.34
C LYS A 254 -73.57 -20.00 67.20
N ALA A 255 -74.25 -18.97 66.69
CA ALA A 255 -75.37 -18.33 67.38
C ALA A 255 -76.58 -19.27 67.51
N ASP A 256 -76.94 -19.98 66.44
CA ASP A 256 -78.01 -20.98 66.45
C ASP A 256 -77.73 -22.11 67.44
N ILE A 257 -76.50 -22.61 67.50
CA ILE A 257 -76.08 -23.62 68.49
C ILE A 257 -76.21 -23.08 69.91
N ALA A 258 -75.79 -21.83 70.17
CA ALA A 258 -75.91 -21.21 71.49
C ALA A 258 -77.37 -21.05 71.92
N LYS A 259 -78.26 -20.69 70.99
CA LYS A 259 -79.70 -20.63 71.24
C LYS A 259 -80.27 -22.01 71.57
N ASN A 260 -79.96 -23.01 70.76
CA ASN A 260 -80.38 -24.40 71.03
C ASN A 260 -79.87 -24.88 72.39
N GLN A 261 -78.65 -24.49 72.80
CA GLN A 261 -78.11 -24.82 74.11
C GLN A 261 -78.90 -24.15 75.26
N ALA A 262 -79.35 -22.91 75.08
CA ALA A 262 -80.21 -22.21 76.03
C ALA A 262 -81.59 -22.88 76.14
N ASP A 263 -82.20 -23.22 75.00
CA ASP A 263 -83.48 -23.92 74.94
C ASP A 263 -83.39 -25.30 75.63
N ILE A 264 -82.30 -26.04 75.43
CA ILE A 264 -82.04 -27.31 76.14
C ILE A 264 -81.93 -27.10 77.65
N ALA A 265 -81.21 -26.06 78.11
CA ALA A 265 -81.09 -25.76 79.52
C ALA A 265 -82.45 -25.38 80.16
N GLN A 266 -83.30 -24.65 79.43
CA GLN A 266 -84.66 -24.36 79.85
C GLN A 266 -85.49 -25.64 79.95
N ASN A 267 -85.48 -26.49 78.92
CA ASN A 267 -86.19 -27.76 78.93
C ASN A 267 -85.75 -28.67 80.10
N GLN A 268 -84.45 -28.66 80.45
CA GLN A 268 -83.96 -29.39 81.63
C GLN A 268 -84.55 -28.86 82.94
N THR A 269 -84.72 -27.54 83.06
CA THR A 269 -85.36 -26.91 84.23
C THR A 269 -86.84 -27.27 84.30
N ASP A 270 -87.56 -27.16 83.18
CA ASP A 270 -88.99 -27.49 83.10
C ASP A 270 -89.25 -28.97 83.45
N ILE A 271 -88.38 -29.89 83.01
CA ILE A 271 -88.46 -31.31 83.37
C ILE A 271 -88.25 -31.52 84.88
N GLN A 272 -87.32 -30.79 85.51
CA GLN A 272 -87.08 -30.87 86.94
C GLN A 272 -88.28 -30.36 87.75
N ASP A 273 -88.87 -29.24 87.32
CA ASP A 273 -90.07 -28.67 87.95
C ASP A 273 -91.26 -29.63 87.83
N LEU A 274 -91.47 -30.25 86.67
CA LEU A 274 -92.48 -31.28 86.46
C LEU A 274 -92.24 -32.51 87.34
N ALA A 275 -90.98 -32.96 87.48
CA ALA A 275 -90.63 -34.07 88.36
C ALA A 275 -90.96 -33.74 89.83
N ALA A 276 -90.63 -32.54 90.30
CA ALA A 276 -90.95 -32.08 91.65
C ALA A 276 -92.48 -31.95 91.87
N TYR A 277 -93.22 -31.48 90.87
CA TYR A 277 -94.68 -31.44 90.91
C TYR A 277 -95.30 -32.84 91.01
N ASN A 278 -94.79 -33.81 90.25
CA ASN A 278 -95.24 -35.21 90.32
C ASN A 278 -94.93 -35.83 91.68
N GLU A 279 -93.76 -35.56 92.27
CA GLU A 279 -93.42 -36.04 93.62
C GLU A 279 -94.37 -35.48 94.69
N LEU A 280 -94.77 -34.21 94.59
CA LEU A 280 -95.81 -33.63 95.44
C LEU A 280 -97.18 -34.29 95.21
N GLN A 281 -97.53 -34.57 93.96
CA GLN A 281 -98.78 -35.25 93.63
C GLN A 281 -98.82 -36.67 94.23
N ASP A 282 -97.72 -37.42 94.14
CA ASP A 282 -97.58 -38.74 94.75
C ASP A 282 -97.70 -38.67 96.28
N GLN A 283 -97.10 -37.66 96.92
CA GLN A 283 -97.27 -37.42 98.37
C GLN A 283 -98.72 -37.10 98.74
N TYR A 284 -99.44 -36.30 97.94
CA TYR A 284 -100.86 -36.01 98.17
C TYR A 284 -101.72 -37.26 97.98
N ALA A 285 -101.45 -38.08 96.97
CA ALA A 285 -102.13 -39.35 96.76
C ALA A 285 -101.89 -40.31 97.94
N GLN A 286 -100.65 -40.42 98.41
CA GLN A 286 -100.30 -41.22 99.59
C GLN A 286 -101.08 -40.74 100.84
N LYS A 287 -101.10 -39.43 101.12
CA LYS A 287 -101.89 -38.87 102.23
C LYS A 287 -103.39 -39.13 102.09
N GLN A 288 -103.94 -39.08 100.88
CA GLN A 288 -105.35 -39.44 100.66
C GLN A 288 -105.62 -40.91 100.94
N THR A 289 -104.74 -41.82 100.49
CA THR A 289 -104.84 -43.25 100.82
C THR A 289 -104.80 -43.48 102.33
N GLU A 290 -103.85 -42.86 103.04
CA GLU A 290 -103.75 -42.93 104.50
C GLU A 290 -105.01 -42.39 105.21
N ALA A 291 -105.57 -41.27 104.72
CA ALA A 291 -106.81 -40.71 105.26
C ALA A 291 -108.03 -41.62 105.01
N ILE A 292 -108.13 -42.24 103.84
CA ILE A 292 -109.16 -43.22 103.51
C ILE A 292 -109.02 -44.46 104.40
N ASP A 293 -107.81 -44.97 104.60
CA ASP A 293 -107.56 -46.11 105.48
C ASP A 293 -107.94 -45.79 106.93
N ALA A 294 -107.62 -44.58 107.42
CA ALA A 294 -108.03 -44.13 108.74
C ALA A 294 -109.57 -44.02 108.87
N LEU A 295 -110.25 -43.49 107.85
CA LEU A 295 -111.71 -43.44 107.80
C LEU A 295 -112.34 -44.84 107.75
N ASN A 296 -111.79 -45.76 106.95
CA ASN A 296 -112.24 -47.14 106.87
C ASN A 296 -112.08 -47.86 108.21
N LYS A 297 -110.96 -47.64 108.89
CA LYS A 297 -110.72 -48.15 110.24
C LYS A 297 -111.74 -47.62 111.24
N ALA A 298 -111.95 -46.30 111.28
CA ALA A 298 -112.95 -45.68 112.16
C ALA A 298 -114.38 -46.15 111.83
N SER A 299 -114.69 -46.36 110.55
CA SER A 299 -115.97 -46.91 110.10
C SER A 299 -116.15 -48.36 110.57
N SER A 300 -115.12 -49.21 110.43
CA SER A 300 -115.15 -50.59 110.92
C SER A 300 -115.32 -50.65 112.44
N GLU A 301 -114.64 -49.79 113.20
CA GLU A 301 -114.81 -49.67 114.65
C GLU A 301 -116.24 -49.23 115.01
N ASN A 302 -116.83 -48.30 114.25
CA ASN A 302 -118.23 -47.90 114.43
C ASN A 302 -119.22 -49.01 114.09
N THR A 303 -119.00 -49.77 113.00
CA THR A 303 -119.84 -50.93 112.66
C THR A 303 -119.80 -51.96 113.79
N GLN A 304 -118.60 -52.25 114.32
CA GLN A 304 -118.46 -53.14 115.48
C GLN A 304 -119.23 -52.61 116.69
N ASN A 305 -119.12 -51.33 117.01
CA ASN A 305 -119.88 -50.73 118.11
C ASN A 305 -121.41 -50.84 117.91
N ILE A 306 -121.90 -50.72 116.67
CA ILE A 306 -123.34 -50.90 116.36
C ILE A 306 -123.75 -52.37 116.53
N GLU A 307 -122.94 -53.32 116.07
CA GLU A 307 -123.19 -54.74 116.27
C GLU A 307 -123.20 -55.10 117.75
N ASP A 308 -122.26 -54.56 118.53
CA ASP A 308 -122.20 -54.74 119.98
C ASP A 308 -123.45 -54.14 120.68
N LEU A 309 -123.92 -52.97 120.23
CA LEU A 309 -125.18 -52.35 120.68
C LEU A 309 -126.43 -53.17 120.27
N ALA A 310 -126.43 -53.75 119.07
CA ALA A 310 -127.51 -54.61 118.60
C ALA A 310 -127.57 -55.91 119.40
N ALA A 311 -126.43 -56.54 119.68
CA ALA A 311 -126.33 -57.69 120.57
C ALA A 311 -126.77 -57.35 122.01
N TYR A 312 -126.43 -56.15 122.49
CA TYR A 312 -126.92 -55.64 123.77
C TYR A 312 -128.45 -55.46 123.78
N ASN A 313 -129.03 -54.92 122.70
CA ASN A 313 -130.47 -54.75 122.55
C ASN A 313 -131.20 -56.09 122.36
N GLU A 314 -130.63 -57.07 121.66
CA GLU A 314 -131.20 -58.43 121.54
C GLU A 314 -131.20 -59.15 122.89
N LEU A 315 -130.15 -58.98 123.71
CA LEU A 315 -130.14 -59.44 125.11
C LEU A 315 -131.23 -58.73 125.93
N GLN A 316 -131.47 -57.44 125.69
CA GLN A 316 -132.53 -56.67 126.35
C GLN A 316 -133.93 -57.14 125.94
N ASP A 317 -134.17 -57.41 124.65
CA ASP A 317 -135.43 -57.94 124.12
C ASP A 317 -135.68 -59.39 124.57
N ALA A 318 -134.63 -60.22 124.67
CA ALA A 318 -134.71 -61.55 125.24
C ALA A 318 -135.09 -61.51 126.74
N TYR A 319 -134.61 -60.50 127.47
CA TYR A 319 -135.01 -60.26 128.86
C TYR A 319 -136.47 -59.81 128.99
N ALA A 320 -136.96 -58.99 128.06
CA ALA A 320 -138.35 -58.52 128.05
C ALA A 320 -139.36 -59.64 127.71
N LYS A 321 -139.00 -60.60 126.86
CA LYS A 321 -139.87 -61.75 126.52
C LYS A 321 -140.03 -62.78 127.65
N GLN A 322 -139.14 -62.81 128.65
CA GLN A 322 -139.29 -63.73 129.79
C GLN A 322 -140.21 -63.20 130.91
N GLN A 323 -140.64 -61.93 130.88
CA GLN A 323 -141.44 -61.33 131.96
C GLN A 323 -142.96 -61.27 131.73
N THR A 324 -143.47 -61.63 130.55
CA THR A 324 -144.93 -61.60 130.27
C THR A 324 -145.62 -62.97 130.30
N GLU A 325 -144.92 -64.05 130.65
CA GLU A 325 -145.50 -65.40 130.84
C GLU A 325 -145.58 -65.86 132.32
N ALA A 326 -145.78 -64.94 133.27
CA ALA A 326 -146.08 -65.27 134.67
C ALA A 326 -147.23 -64.43 135.24
#